data_AF-C6GJY7-F1
#
_entry.id   AF-C6GJY7-F1
#
_cell.length_a   1.000
_cell.length_b   1.000
_cell.length_c   1.000
_cell.angle_alpha   90.00
_cell.angle_beta   90.00
_cell.angle_gamma   90.00
#
_symmetry.space_group_name_H-M   'P 1'
#
loop_
_entity.id
_entity.type
_entity.pdbx_description
1 polymer ?
#
loop_
_entity_poly.entity_id
_entity_poly.type
_entity_poly.pdbx_seq_one_letter_code
_entity_poly.pdbx_strand_id
1 'polypeptide(L)'
;ERSDWRKFFSEFQAKGTIVVADERQADRAMLVFDPVRSKKRYSPASTFKIPHTLFALDAGAVRDEFQIFRWDGVNRGFAGHNQDQDLRSAMRNSTVWVYELFAKEIGDDKARRYLKKIDYGNADPSTSNGDYWIEGSLAIS
;
A
#
# COMPACT_ATOMS: atom_id res chain seq x y z
N GLU A 1 -22.72 6.06 -11.54
CA GLU A 1 -22.76 6.04 -10.05
C GLU A 1 -23.67 4.90 -9.58
N ARG A 2 -23.35 4.25 -8.45
CA ARG A 2 -24.08 3.13 -7.83
C ARG A 2 -24.56 3.51 -6.44
N SER A 3 -25.50 4.45 -6.38
CA SER A 3 -26.06 4.95 -5.11
C SER A 3 -26.78 3.86 -4.31
N ASP A 4 -27.23 2.79 -4.98
CA ASP A 4 -27.84 1.60 -4.39
C ASP A 4 -26.89 0.83 -3.44
N TRP A 5 -25.58 1.00 -3.57
CA TRP A 5 -24.58 0.37 -2.70
C TRP A 5 -24.48 1.01 -1.32
N ARG A 6 -25.11 2.17 -1.09
CA ARG A 6 -25.18 2.83 0.22
C ARG A 6 -25.59 1.88 1.34
N LYS A 7 -26.52 0.98 1.06
CA LYS A 7 -27.06 0.01 2.03
C LYS A 7 -25.95 -0.80 2.73
N PHE A 8 -24.91 -1.22 2.00
CA PHE A 8 -23.82 -2.03 2.54
C PHE A 8 -22.94 -1.26 3.52
N PHE A 9 -22.83 0.07 3.37
CA PHE A 9 -22.08 0.91 4.30
C PHE A 9 -22.95 1.32 5.49
N SER A 10 -24.22 1.67 5.24
CA SER A 10 -25.16 2.09 6.29
C SER A 10 -25.46 0.98 7.30
N GLU A 11 -25.50 -0.29 6.87
CA GLU A 11 -25.66 -1.45 7.74
C GLU A 11 -24.63 -1.48 8.89
N PHE A 12 -23.39 -1.05 8.63
CA PHE A 12 -22.30 -1.03 9.61
C PHE A 12 -21.99 0.37 10.14
N GLN A 13 -22.87 1.36 9.90
CA GLN A 13 -22.64 2.77 10.25
C GLN A 13 -21.33 3.34 9.69
N ALA A 14 -20.87 2.80 8.57
CA ALA A 14 -19.60 3.15 7.95
C ALA A 14 -19.76 4.28 6.92
N LYS A 15 -18.69 5.08 6.75
CA LYS A 15 -18.56 6.07 5.67
C LYS A 15 -17.44 5.62 4.74
N GLY A 16 -17.78 5.21 3.53
CA GLY A 16 -16.82 4.68 2.57
C GLY A 16 -17.25 4.89 1.12
N THR A 17 -16.38 4.46 0.22
CA THR A 17 -16.58 4.46 -1.23
C THR A 17 -16.13 3.10 -1.75
N ILE A 18 -16.69 2.66 -2.88
CA ILE A 18 -16.18 1.52 -3.63
C ILE A 18 -16.17 1.91 -5.10
N VAL A 19 -15.08 1.56 -5.76
CA VAL A 19 -14.84 1.75 -7.19
C VAL A 19 -14.62 0.38 -7.79
N VAL A 20 -15.41 0.04 -8.81
CA VAL A 20 -15.23 -1.18 -9.60
C VAL A 20 -15.00 -0.76 -11.04
N ALA A 21 -13.85 -1.14 -11.57
CA ALA A 21 -13.53 -1.01 -12.98
C ALA A 21 -13.78 -2.37 -13.66
N ASP A 22 -14.73 -2.42 -14.57
CA ASP A 22 -14.98 -3.61 -15.39
C ASP A 22 -14.16 -3.52 -16.68
N GLU A 23 -13.06 -4.26 -16.72
CA GLU A 23 -12.11 -4.29 -17.85
C GLU A 23 -12.41 -5.41 -18.87
N ARG A 24 -13.57 -6.09 -18.77
CA ARG A 24 -13.93 -7.20 -19.66
C ARG A 24 -14.43 -6.74 -21.03
N GLN A 25 -14.94 -5.51 -21.10
CA GLN A 25 -15.52 -4.90 -22.31
C GLN A 25 -14.57 -3.82 -22.85
N ALA A 26 -14.67 -3.51 -24.15
CA ALA A 26 -13.88 -2.46 -24.77
C ALA A 26 -14.26 -1.06 -24.22
N ASP A 27 -15.52 -0.87 -23.84
CA ASP A 27 -15.97 0.27 -23.06
C ASP A 27 -15.80 -0.02 -21.56
N ARG A 28 -14.74 0.55 -20.99
CA ARG A 28 -14.45 0.43 -19.55
C ARG A 28 -15.60 1.01 -18.73
N ALA A 29 -16.43 0.15 -18.17
CA ALA A 29 -17.51 0.58 -17.28
C ALA A 29 -16.97 0.84 -15.87
N MET A 30 -17.05 2.09 -15.42
CA MET A 30 -16.68 2.49 -14.05
C MET A 30 -17.93 2.59 -13.17
N LEU A 31 -18.04 1.67 -12.21
CA LEU A 31 -19.11 1.64 -11.23
C LEU A 31 -18.59 2.21 -9.92
N VAL A 32 -19.16 3.33 -9.47
CA VAL A 32 -18.66 4.09 -8.30
C VAL A 32 -19.79 4.41 -7.33
N PHE A 33 -19.59 4.12 -6.05
CA PHE A 33 -20.41 4.65 -4.95
C PHE A 33 -19.65 5.75 -4.21
N ASP A 34 -20.27 6.89 -3.96
CA ASP A 34 -19.64 8.10 -3.41
C ASP A 34 -18.44 8.58 -4.27
N PRO A 35 -18.71 9.14 -5.47
CA PRO A 35 -17.66 9.60 -6.38
C PRO A 35 -16.84 10.75 -5.81
N VAL A 36 -17.39 11.54 -4.88
CA VAL A 36 -16.65 12.62 -4.20
C VAL A 36 -15.56 12.01 -3.33
N ARG A 37 -15.88 11.01 -2.51
CA ARG A 37 -14.88 10.33 -1.68
C ARG A 37 -13.89 9.53 -2.53
N SER A 38 -14.32 8.94 -3.65
CA SER A 38 -13.40 8.19 -4.54
C SER A 38 -12.24 9.03 -5.08
N LYS A 39 -12.39 10.36 -5.15
CA LYS A 39 -11.37 11.30 -5.62
C LYS A 39 -10.56 11.91 -4.48
N LYS A 40 -10.92 11.63 -3.22
CA LYS A 40 -10.20 12.15 -2.06
C LYS A 40 -9.01 11.24 -1.78
N ARG A 41 -7.82 11.84 -1.69
CA ARG A 41 -6.59 11.12 -1.39
C ARG A 41 -6.50 10.77 0.11
N TYR A 42 -6.01 9.57 0.39
CA TYR A 42 -5.73 9.06 1.73
C TYR A 42 -4.33 8.44 1.78
N SER A 43 -3.77 8.29 2.98
CA SER A 43 -2.59 7.46 3.19
C SER A 43 -2.86 6.06 2.64
N PRO A 44 -1.98 5.50 1.79
CA PRO A 44 -2.18 4.16 1.23
C PRO A 44 -2.05 3.06 2.29
N ALA A 45 -1.37 3.35 3.41
CA ALA A 45 -1.04 2.38 4.43
C ALA A 45 -0.47 1.09 3.80
N SER A 46 -0.96 -0.08 4.22
CA SER A 46 -0.43 -1.37 3.76
C SER A 46 -0.74 -1.70 2.30
N THR A 47 -1.62 -0.96 1.60
CA THR A 47 -1.80 -1.15 0.15
C THR A 47 -0.53 -0.77 -0.63
N PHE A 48 0.31 0.10 -0.06
CA PHE A 48 1.59 0.50 -0.64
C PHE A 48 2.61 -0.64 -0.74
N LYS A 49 2.41 -1.75 -0.02
CA LYS A 49 3.27 -2.93 -0.11
C LYS A 49 3.38 -3.48 -1.53
N ILE A 50 2.35 -3.28 -2.37
CA ILE A 50 2.36 -3.68 -3.78
C ILE A 50 3.45 -2.93 -4.57
N PRO A 51 3.41 -1.60 -4.76
CA PRO A 51 4.48 -0.89 -5.44
C PRO A 51 5.82 -0.97 -4.70
N HIS A 52 5.81 -0.98 -3.37
CA HIS A 52 7.06 -1.05 -2.59
C HIS A 52 7.84 -2.35 -2.84
N THR A 53 7.15 -3.48 -3.03
CA THR A 53 7.79 -4.75 -3.41
C THR A 53 8.44 -4.66 -4.79
N LEU A 54 7.75 -4.03 -5.76
CA LEU A 54 8.31 -3.80 -7.10
C LEU A 54 9.57 -2.92 -7.03
N PHE A 55 9.55 -1.88 -6.19
CA PHE A 55 10.70 -1.00 -6.00
C PHE A 55 11.86 -1.73 -5.35
N ALA A 56 11.59 -2.58 -4.35
CA ALA A 56 12.61 -3.36 -3.66
C ALA A 56 13.31 -4.36 -4.61
N LEU A 57 12.54 -5.03 -5.47
CA LEU A 57 13.06 -5.94 -6.49
C LEU A 57 13.91 -5.19 -7.53
N ASP A 58 13.38 -4.10 -8.10
CA ASP A 58 14.11 -3.30 -9.10
C ASP A 58 15.36 -2.64 -8.51
N ALA A 59 15.32 -2.27 -7.22
CA ALA A 59 16.44 -1.69 -6.54
C ALA A 59 17.51 -2.70 -6.09
N GLY A 60 17.22 -3.99 -6.14
CA GLY A 60 18.09 -5.03 -5.58
C GLY A 60 18.07 -5.12 -4.05
N ALA A 61 17.13 -4.44 -3.38
CA ALA A 61 16.95 -4.50 -1.93
C ALA A 61 16.45 -5.88 -1.46
N VAL A 62 15.84 -6.63 -2.39
CA VAL A 62 15.50 -8.05 -2.23
C VAL A 62 15.84 -8.77 -3.53
N ARG A 63 16.45 -9.95 -3.42
CA ARG A 63 16.87 -10.77 -4.56
C ARG A 63 15.67 -11.40 -5.27
N ASP A 64 14.81 -12.05 -4.50
CA ASP A 64 13.65 -12.82 -4.96
C ASP A 64 12.68 -13.06 -3.80
N GLU A 65 11.55 -13.70 -4.09
CA GLU A 65 10.53 -14.03 -3.10
C GLU A 65 10.96 -15.06 -2.05
N PHE A 66 12.11 -15.72 -2.22
CA PHE A 66 12.63 -16.75 -1.31
C PHE A 66 13.70 -16.21 -0.35
N GLN A 67 14.14 -14.97 -0.52
CA GLN A 67 15.05 -14.34 0.43
C GLN A 67 14.40 -14.26 1.81
N ILE A 68 15.11 -14.80 2.81
CA ILE A 68 14.67 -14.79 4.21
C ILE A 68 15.17 -13.52 4.91
N PHE A 69 14.24 -12.78 5.49
CA PHE A 69 14.47 -11.70 6.43
C PHE A 69 14.38 -12.28 7.85
N ARG A 70 15.50 -12.31 8.56
CA ARG A 70 15.55 -12.85 9.92
C ARG A 70 14.86 -11.92 10.90
N TRP A 71 14.04 -12.48 11.77
CA TRP A 71 13.42 -11.75 12.85
C TRP A 71 14.47 -11.27 13.85
N ASP A 72 14.32 -10.03 14.31
CA ASP A 72 15.19 -9.36 15.26
C ASP A 72 14.96 -9.79 16.72
N GLY A 73 14.00 -10.67 16.98
CA GLY A 73 13.60 -11.09 18.33
C GLY A 73 12.71 -10.08 19.05
N VAL A 74 12.38 -8.94 18.43
CA VAL A 74 11.50 -7.93 19.03
C VAL A 74 10.05 -8.39 18.92
N ASN A 75 9.41 -8.63 20.06
CA ASN A 75 8.01 -9.02 20.14
C ASN A 75 7.10 -7.83 19.82
N ARG A 76 6.42 -7.91 18.68
CA ARG A 76 5.43 -6.95 18.18
C ARG A 76 4.02 -7.47 18.50
N GLY A 77 3.06 -6.55 18.60
CA GLY A 77 1.69 -6.88 19.06
C GLY A 77 0.92 -7.88 18.20
N PHE A 78 1.32 -8.08 16.94
CA PHE A 78 0.74 -9.10 16.06
C PHE A 78 1.68 -10.29 15.89
N ALA A 79 1.24 -11.48 16.31
CA ALA A 79 2.06 -12.68 16.33
C ALA A 79 2.68 -13.03 14.96
N GLY A 80 1.98 -12.75 13.86
CA GLY A 80 2.48 -13.02 12.50
C GLY A 80 3.73 -12.21 12.11
N HIS A 81 4.05 -11.14 12.84
CA HIS A 81 5.26 -10.33 12.66
C HIS A 81 6.49 -10.89 13.41
N ASN A 82 6.30 -11.80 14.36
CA ASN A 82 7.33 -12.27 15.29
C ASN A 82 7.96 -13.58 14.84
N GLN A 83 8.41 -13.59 13.58
CA GLN A 83 9.00 -14.75 12.92
C GLN A 83 9.77 -14.28 11.69
N ASP A 84 10.71 -15.10 11.24
CA ASP A 84 11.38 -14.89 9.96
C ASP A 84 10.36 -14.75 8.84
N GLN A 85 10.68 -13.92 7.86
CA GLN A 85 9.77 -13.61 6.75
C GLN A 85 10.44 -13.88 5.41
N ASP A 86 9.62 -14.19 4.41
CA ASP A 86 9.93 -14.03 3.00
C ASP A 86 8.97 -12.98 2.39
N LEU A 87 9.06 -12.67 1.09
CA LEU A 87 8.13 -11.69 0.48
C LEU A 87 6.66 -12.13 0.58
N ARG A 88 6.40 -13.44 0.51
CA ARG A 88 5.05 -14.00 0.53
C ARG A 88 4.42 -13.82 1.92
N SER A 89 5.15 -14.17 2.98
CA SER A 89 4.68 -14.03 4.35
C SER A 89 4.61 -12.56 4.75
N ALA A 90 5.58 -11.73 4.36
CA ALA A 90 5.59 -10.30 4.65
C ALA A 90 4.41 -9.56 4.02
N MET A 91 4.07 -9.89 2.76
CA MET A 91 2.89 -9.32 2.10
C MET A 91 1.58 -9.85 2.72
N ARG A 92 1.46 -11.16 2.95
CA ARG A 92 0.25 -11.78 3.52
C ARG A 92 -0.07 -11.29 4.93
N ASN A 93 0.95 -11.19 5.79
CA ASN A 93 0.79 -10.79 7.19
C ASN A 93 0.90 -9.27 7.36
N SER A 94 1.06 -8.54 6.26
CA SER A 94 1.28 -7.10 6.28
C SER A 94 2.43 -6.68 7.22
N THR A 95 3.51 -7.46 7.22
CA THR A 95 4.63 -7.32 8.15
C THR A 95 5.40 -6.04 7.89
N VAL A 96 5.11 -4.98 8.65
CA VAL A 96 5.62 -3.62 8.40
C VAL A 96 7.14 -3.56 8.44
N TRP A 97 7.76 -4.24 9.42
CA TRP A 97 9.21 -4.16 9.61
C TRP A 97 10.05 -4.66 8.43
N VAL A 98 9.52 -5.57 7.59
CA VAL A 98 10.21 -5.96 6.34
C VAL A 98 10.22 -4.81 5.34
N TYR A 99 9.14 -4.04 5.25
CA TYR A 99 9.04 -2.91 4.33
C TYR A 99 9.78 -1.67 4.84
N GLU A 100 9.98 -1.53 6.15
CA GLU A 100 10.90 -0.55 6.74
C GLU A 100 12.35 -0.81 6.25
N LEU A 101 12.77 -2.08 6.15
CA LEU A 101 14.08 -2.44 5.59
C LEU A 101 14.19 -2.02 4.11
N PHE A 102 13.14 -2.24 3.32
CA PHE A 102 13.11 -1.81 1.92
C PHE A 102 13.17 -0.29 1.78
N ALA A 103 12.41 0.44 2.59
CA ALA A 103 12.44 1.90 2.58
C ALA A 103 13.85 2.43 2.86
N LYS A 104 14.53 1.85 3.87
CA LYS A 104 15.90 2.20 4.24
C LYS A 104 16.89 1.95 3.10
N GLU A 105 16.81 0.80 2.44
CA GLU A 105 17.71 0.42 1.35
C GLU A 105 17.45 1.23 0.07
N ILE A 106 16.18 1.51 -0.24
CA ILE A 106 15.79 2.30 -1.42
C ILE A 106 16.17 3.77 -1.25
N GLY A 107 15.91 4.35 -0.07
CA GLY A 107 16.12 5.76 0.23
C GLY A 107 15.13 6.71 -0.46
N ASP A 108 14.96 7.90 0.11
CA ASP A 108 13.91 8.85 -0.28
C ASP A 108 14.00 9.33 -1.73
N ASP A 109 15.21 9.59 -2.21
CA ASP A 109 15.42 10.07 -3.59
C ASP A 109 14.98 9.04 -4.62
N LYS A 110 15.30 7.75 -4.38
CA LYS A 110 14.92 6.67 -5.29
C LYS A 110 13.43 6.37 -5.16
N ALA A 111 12.89 6.38 -3.94
CA ALA A 111 11.45 6.24 -3.69
C ALA A 111 10.66 7.33 -4.44
N ARG A 112 11.09 8.60 -4.38
CA ARG A 112 10.47 9.72 -5.11
C ARG A 112 10.52 9.50 -6.62
N ARG A 113 11.66 9.03 -7.15
CA ARG A 113 11.79 8.72 -8.59
C ARG A 113 10.83 7.61 -9.00
N TYR A 114 10.74 6.53 -8.22
CA TYR A 114 9.81 5.43 -8.50
C TYR A 114 8.35 5.88 -8.47
N LEU A 115 7.95 6.59 -7.42
CA LEU A 115 6.58 7.09 -7.27
C LEU A 115 6.16 7.98 -8.44
N LYS A 116 7.06 8.86 -8.91
CA LYS A 116 6.82 9.68 -10.11
C LYS A 116 6.75 8.84 -11.38
N LYS A 117 7.61 7.82 -11.52
CA LYS A 117 7.66 6.95 -12.71
C LYS A 117 6.36 6.19 -12.94
N ILE A 118 5.66 5.81 -11.88
CA ILE A 118 4.40 5.06 -11.96
C ILE A 118 3.14 5.92 -11.71
N ASP A 119 3.30 7.25 -11.64
CA ASP A 119 2.21 8.20 -11.35
C ASP A 119 1.39 7.86 -10.09
N TYR A 120 2.08 7.53 -8.99
CA TYR A 120 1.42 7.09 -7.75
C TYR A 120 0.95 8.26 -6.88
N GLY A 121 -0.32 8.63 -7.01
CA GLY A 121 -0.98 9.58 -6.11
C GLY A 121 -0.34 10.98 -6.15
N ASN A 122 0.16 11.47 -5.01
CA ASN A 122 0.91 12.74 -4.93
C ASN A 122 2.43 12.57 -5.06
N ALA A 123 2.93 11.33 -5.18
CA ALA A 123 4.34 10.99 -5.31
C ALA A 123 5.28 11.65 -4.28
N ASP A 124 4.80 11.83 -3.05
CA ASP A 124 5.57 12.46 -1.98
C ASP A 124 5.93 11.49 -0.85
N PRO A 125 7.17 10.97 -0.81
CA PRO A 125 7.66 10.14 0.29
C PRO A 125 8.16 10.98 1.48
N SER A 126 7.82 12.27 1.60
CA SER A 126 8.23 13.07 2.75
C SER A 126 7.55 12.60 4.04
N THR A 127 8.30 12.61 5.14
CA THR A 127 7.80 12.28 6.48
C THR A 127 8.63 12.99 7.54
N SER A 128 7.98 13.45 8.63
CA SER A 128 8.66 14.00 9.81
C SER A 128 8.94 12.94 10.88
N ASN A 129 8.19 11.84 10.86
CA ASN A 129 8.34 10.70 11.76
C ASN A 129 7.68 9.46 11.15
N GLY A 130 8.23 8.28 11.43
CA GLY A 130 7.70 7.01 10.94
C GLY A 130 7.75 6.86 9.40
N ASP A 131 6.99 5.91 8.90
CA ASP A 131 7.00 5.52 7.49
C ASP A 131 6.17 6.47 6.62
N TYR A 132 6.71 6.88 5.46
CA TYR A 132 6.04 7.83 4.59
C TYR A 132 4.70 7.34 4.01
N TRP A 133 4.48 6.02 3.95
CA TRP A 133 3.22 5.41 3.47
C TRP A 133 2.19 5.16 4.57
N ILE A 134 2.55 5.38 5.86
CA ILE A 134 1.65 5.22 7.00
C ILE A 134 1.36 6.59 7.62
N GLU A 135 2.41 7.27 8.08
CA GLU A 135 2.35 8.50 8.89
C GLU A 135 2.86 9.74 8.14
N GLY A 136 3.43 9.57 6.95
CA GLY A 136 3.94 10.67 6.14
C GLY A 136 2.94 11.29 5.16
N SER A 137 3.48 12.01 4.19
CA SER A 137 2.73 12.82 3.24
C SER A 137 2.16 12.04 2.05
N LEU A 138 2.53 10.77 1.87
CA LEU A 138 2.11 9.99 0.70
C LEU A 138 0.60 9.78 0.72
N ALA A 139 -0.07 10.16 -0.37
CA ALA A 139 -1.52 10.02 -0.47
C ALA A 139 -1.97 9.66 -1.89
N ILE A 140 -2.94 8.75 -1.98
CA ILE A 140 -3.52 8.24 -3.24
C ILE A 140 -5.04 8.16 -3.15
N SER A 141 -5.71 8.24 -4.30
CA SER A 141 -7.16 8.10 -4.51
C SER A 141 -7.43 7.24 -5.73
#